data_AF-A0A5J4PPS8-F1
#
_entry.id   AF-A0A5J4PPS8-F1
#
_cell.length_a   1.000
_cell.length_b   1.000
_cell.length_c   1.000
_cell.angle_alpha   90.00
_cell.angle_beta   90.00
_cell.angle_gamma   90.00
#
_symmetry.space_group_name_H-M   'P 1'
#
loop_
_entity.id
_entity.type
_entity.pdbx_description
1 polymer ?
#
loop_
_entity_poly.entity_id
_entity_poly.type
_entity_poly.pdbx_seq_one_letter_code
_entity_poly.pdbx_strand_id
1 'polypeptide(L)' 'MKKLLFIGVITLLVCSCDDKSGLTLSGLDPKNFQAEVNHAATNLYVLKNKAGMEVCITNFGARIVSIMVPDRNGEMQD' A
#
# COMPACT_ATOMS: atom_id res chain seq x y z
N MET A 1 -3.32 29.58 44.31
CA MET A 1 -3.96 29.40 42.99
C MET A 1 -2.92 29.55 41.87
N LYS A 2 -2.00 28.58 41.71
CA LYS A 2 -1.02 28.55 40.58
C LYS A 2 -0.61 27.12 40.17
N LYS A 3 -1.23 26.07 40.74
CA LYS A 3 -0.87 24.66 40.49
C LYS A 3 -1.77 23.96 39.45
N LEU A 4 -2.58 24.71 38.72
CA LEU A 4 -3.50 24.19 37.70
C LEU A 4 -2.96 24.36 36.26
N LEU A 5 -1.73 24.84 36.08
CA LEU A 5 -1.17 25.21 34.77
C LEU A 5 -0.22 24.16 34.15
N PHE A 6 -0.06 22.97 34.77
CA PHE A 6 0.90 21.96 34.31
C PHE A 6 0.28 20.70 33.68
N ILE A 7 -1.04 20.61 33.53
CA ILE A 7 -1.72 19.42 32.97
C ILE A 7 -1.96 19.52 31.45
N GLY A 8 -1.70 20.68 30.82
CA GLY A 8 -2.16 20.97 29.46
C GLY A 8 -1.23 20.62 28.28
N VAL A 9 -0.01 20.10 28.50
CA VAL A 9 1.03 20.07 27.43
C VAL A 9 1.51 18.66 27.03
N ILE A 10 1.02 17.58 27.65
CA ILE A 10 1.45 16.20 27.29
C ILE A 10 0.53 15.53 26.25
N THR A 11 -0.59 16.13 25.88
CA THR A 11 -1.60 15.46 25.03
C THR A 11 -1.41 15.60 23.51
N LEU A 12 -0.28 16.14 23.04
CA LEU A 12 -0.08 16.44 21.61
C LEU A 12 1.05 15.60 20.98
N LEU A 13 1.03 14.28 21.19
CA LEU A 13 1.95 13.36 20.50
C LEU A 13 1.30 12.03 20.13
N VAL A 14 0.02 12.08 19.74
CA VAL A 14 -0.59 11.03 18.91
C VAL A 14 -0.51 11.47 17.46
N CYS A 15 0.71 11.49 16.90
CA CYS A 15 0.85 11.46 15.45
C CYS A 15 0.34 10.10 15.00
N SER A 16 -0.87 10.09 14.42
CA SER A 16 -1.44 8.94 13.73
C SER A 16 -0.40 8.33 12.80
N CYS A 17 0.02 7.10 13.09
CA CYS A 17 0.54 6.23 12.05
C CYS A 17 -0.66 5.85 11.16
N ASP A 18 -0.78 6.52 10.02
CA ASP A 18 -1.58 5.97 8.93
C ASP A 18 -0.81 4.77 8.38
N ASP A 19 -1.08 3.58 8.94
CA ASP A 19 -0.78 2.31 8.31
C ASP A 19 -1.64 2.23 7.04
N LYS A 20 -1.20 2.90 5.97
CA LYS A 20 -1.71 2.62 4.62
C LYS A 20 -1.54 1.12 4.44
N SER A 21 -2.65 0.38 4.43
CA SER A 21 -2.63 -1.07 4.30
C SER A 21 -1.69 -1.40 3.16
N GLY A 22 -0.66 -2.20 3.42
CA GLY A 22 0.38 -2.53 2.42
C GLY A 22 -0.14 -3.33 1.22
N LEU A 23 -1.46 -3.49 1.11
CA LEU A 23 -2.16 -4.21 0.06
C LEU A 23 -2.34 -3.35 -1.20
N THR A 24 -2.40 -4.02 -2.35
CA THR A 24 -2.78 -3.41 -3.64
C THR A 24 -4.28 -3.13 -3.68
N LEU A 25 -4.75 -2.41 -4.72
CA LEU A 25 -6.19 -2.19 -4.94
C LEU A 25 -6.97 -3.51 -5.15
N SER A 26 -6.31 -4.53 -5.71
CA SER A 26 -6.82 -5.89 -5.81
C SER A 26 -6.65 -6.74 -4.54
N GLY A 27 -6.12 -6.17 -3.45
CA GLY A 27 -5.95 -6.86 -2.18
C GLY A 27 -4.73 -7.79 -2.11
N LEU A 28 -3.80 -7.71 -3.06
CA LEU A 28 -2.55 -8.47 -3.02
C LEU A 28 -1.63 -7.91 -1.95
N ASP A 29 -1.03 -8.78 -1.13
CA ASP A 29 0.06 -8.40 -0.23
C ASP A 29 1.41 -8.60 -0.95
N PRO A 30 2.22 -7.54 -1.19
CA PRO A 30 3.54 -7.66 -1.78
C PRO A 30 4.47 -8.65 -1.05
N LYS A 31 4.25 -8.90 0.24
CA LYS A 31 5.03 -9.90 1.01
C LYS A 31 4.80 -11.32 0.51
N ASN A 32 3.62 -11.63 -0.02
CA ASN A 32 3.32 -12.96 -0.57
C ASN A 32 4.03 -13.24 -1.90
N PHE A 33 4.70 -12.24 -2.49
CA PHE A 33 5.47 -12.35 -3.73
C PHE A 33 6.98 -12.34 -3.50
N GLN A 34 7.41 -12.23 -2.22
CA GLN A 34 8.81 -12.23 -1.83
C GLN A 34 9.30 -13.65 -1.57
N ALA A 35 10.28 -14.09 -2.35
CA ALA A 35 10.95 -15.37 -2.19
C ALA A 35 12.37 -15.29 -2.79
N GLU A 36 13.21 -16.28 -2.48
CA GLU A 36 14.46 -16.52 -3.19
C GLU A 36 14.27 -17.75 -4.08
N VAL A 37 14.44 -17.59 -5.40
CA VAL A 37 14.36 -18.68 -6.38
C VAL A 37 15.66 -18.67 -7.19
N ASN A 38 16.40 -19.77 -7.16
CA ASN A 38 17.69 -19.90 -7.85
C ASN A 38 18.67 -18.75 -7.52
N HIS A 39 18.77 -18.37 -6.23
CA HIS A 39 19.60 -17.26 -5.77
C HIS A 39 19.21 -15.87 -6.29
N ALA A 40 17.99 -15.73 -6.81
CA ALA A 40 17.43 -14.45 -7.21
C ALA A 40 16.17 -14.13 -6.39
N ALA A 41 16.05 -12.89 -5.94
CA ALA A 41 14.88 -12.43 -5.20
C ALA A 41 13.69 -12.16 -6.13
N THR A 42 12.51 -12.67 -5.76
CA THR A 42 11.24 -12.34 -6.41
C THR A 42 10.52 -11.23 -5.62
N ASN A 43 9.75 -10.40 -6.31
CA ASN A 43 9.01 -9.28 -5.73
C ASN A 43 7.73 -9.01 -6.55
N LEU A 44 6.81 -8.24 -5.95
CA LEU A 44 5.71 -7.58 -6.63
C LEU A 44 6.05 -6.10 -6.86
N TYR A 45 5.74 -5.61 -8.05
CA TYR A 45 5.92 -4.23 -8.48
C TYR A 45 4.55 -3.65 -8.79
N VAL A 46 4.26 -2.46 -8.26
CA VAL A 46 2.98 -1.78 -8.44
C VAL A 46 3.20 -0.52 -9.27
N LEU A 47 2.62 -0.48 -10.46
CA LEU A 47 2.64 0.68 -11.35
C LEU A 47 1.30 1.41 -11.26
N LYS A 48 1.35 2.74 -11.13
CA LYS A 48 0.15 3.59 -11.06
C LYS A 48 0.23 4.68 -12.11
N ASN A 49 -0.90 4.99 -12.75
CA ASN A 49 -1.00 6.13 -13.66
C ASN A 49 -1.85 7.26 -13.07
N LYS A 50 -1.84 8.42 -13.75
CA LYS A 50 -2.62 9.61 -13.32
C LYS A 50 -4.14 9.42 -13.45
N ALA A 51 -4.59 8.42 -14.20
CA ALA A 51 -6.00 8.13 -14.42
C ALA A 51 -6.58 7.13 -13.38
N GLY A 52 -5.78 6.72 -12.39
CA GLY A 52 -6.23 5.83 -11.31
C GLY A 52 -6.04 4.34 -11.60
N MET A 53 -5.47 3.96 -12.75
CA MET A 53 -5.15 2.55 -13.01
C MET A 53 -3.99 2.08 -12.16
N GLU A 54 -4.05 0.82 -11.73
CA GLU A 54 -2.98 0.12 -11.02
C GLU A 54 -2.66 -1.21 -11.70
N VAL A 55 -1.38 -1.47 -11.97
CA VAL A 55 -0.89 -2.73 -12.53
C VAL A 55 0.09 -3.37 -11.57
N CYS A 56 -0.17 -4.61 -11.20
CA CYS A 56 0.69 -5.41 -10.32
C CYS A 56 1.46 -6.44 -11.15
N ILE A 57 2.79 -6.38 -11.11
CA ILE A 57 3.70 -7.21 -11.92
C ILE A 57 4.67 -7.93 -10.99
N THR A 58 4.93 -9.21 -11.21
CA THR A 58 6.04 -9.92 -10.53
C THR A 58 7.23 -10.11 -11.45
N ASN A 59 8.44 -9.96 -10.92
CA ASN A 59 9.67 -10.32 -11.66
C ASN A 59 9.90 -11.84 -11.75
N PHE A 60 9.05 -12.66 -11.12
CA PHE A 60 9.04 -14.11 -11.34
C PHE A 60 8.32 -14.45 -12.65
N GLY A 61 9.08 -14.62 -13.73
CA GLY A 61 8.52 -14.92 -15.06
C GLY A 61 7.78 -13.75 -15.71
N ALA A 62 8.02 -12.51 -15.24
CA ALA A 62 7.46 -11.26 -15.78
C ALA A 62 5.92 -11.27 -15.92
N ARG A 63 5.23 -11.84 -14.92
CA ARG A 63 3.77 -12.01 -14.97
C ARG A 63 3.05 -10.76 -14.48
N ILE A 64 1.99 -10.39 -15.20
CA ILE A 64 0.97 -9.47 -14.69
C ILE A 64 0.04 -10.27 -13.80
N VAL A 65 -0.14 -9.81 -12.57
CA VAL A 65 -0.93 -10.48 -11.52
C VAL A 65 -2.32 -9.86 -11.39
N SER A 66 -2.43 -8.54 -11.63
CA SER A 66 -3.69 -7.80 -11.58
C SER A 66 -3.54 -6.48 -12.36
N ILE A 67 -4.63 -6.02 -12.97
CA ILE A 67 -4.79 -4.73 -13.65
C ILE A 67 -6.10 -4.10 -13.17
N MET A 68 -6.03 -3.26 -12.14
CA MET A 68 -7.20 -2.51 -11.69
C MET A 68 -7.43 -1.29 -12.59
N VAL A 69 -8.61 -1.21 -13.20
CA VAL A 69 -9.04 -0.13 -14.11
C VAL A 69 -10.39 0.42 -13.65
N PRO A 70 -10.59 1.76 -13.63
CA PRO A 70 -11.90 2.33 -13.35
C PRO A 70 -12.89 2.01 -14.48
N ASP A 71 -14.10 1.58 -14.11
CA ASP A 71 -15.21 1.42 -15.03
C ASP A 71 -15.84 2.78 -15.41
N ARG A 72 -17.00 2.75 -16.09
CA ARG A 72 -17.70 3.98 -16.51
C ARG A 72 -18.21 4.83 -15.35
N ASN A 73 -18.40 4.24 -14.17
CA ASN A 73 -18.85 4.89 -12.96
C ASN A 73 -17.69 5.31 -12.06
N GLY A 74 -16.44 4.98 -12.45
CA GLY A 74 -15.23 5.23 -11.69
C GLY A 74 -14.91 4.16 -10.64
N GLU A 75 -15.62 3.03 -10.66
CA GLU A 75 -15.38 1.91 -9.76
C GLU A 75 -14.23 1.04 -10.30
N MET A 76 -13.26 0.70 -9.44
CA MET A 76 -12.11 -0.10 -9.86
C MET A 76 -12.50 -1.56 -10.06
N GLN A 77 -12.15 -2.13 -11.21
CA GLN A 77 -12.37 -3.53 -11.58
C GLN A 77 -11.06 -4.13 -12.14
N ASP A 78 -10.86 -5.44 -11.96
CA ASP A 78 -9.69 -6.19 -12.46
C ASP A 78 -9.93 -6.78 -13.87
#